data_AF-A0A415RZI4-F1
#
_entry.id   AF-A0A415RZI4-F1
#
_cell.length_a   1.000
_cell.length_b   1.000
_cell.length_c   1.000
_cell.angle_alpha   90.00
_cell.angle_beta   90.00
_cell.angle_gamma   90.00
#
_symmetry.space_group_name_H-M   'P 1'
#
loop_
_entity.id
_entity.type
_entity.pdbx_description
1 polymer ?
#
loop_
_entity_poly.entity_id
_entity_poly.type
_entity_poly.pdbx_seq_one_letter_code
_entity_poly.pdbx_strand_id
1 'polypeptide(L)'
;MKTAIFRFFSFCFALLLLAACSRDGQPFLPDDTGKDDGDIPVDIVVSRSTFTGAGDGGETDTKFTPGCHIGVSVDGSAAYQNVQYKYPASGSVLVAVGEKIYCGEHSASTVKAYYPYQDDGAYSTAFVEADQSSSDNYYKSDALVADGTISNSALRLRFAHRMAKVIFTFNEDVTDVTILNQSLNTSAVTGSSSIKAYGENARKWKACIVPGQTQLKVAGRKDGRDFATTFNTDSGLLSGEQYDFNVVSFIDKAGKELWDLSTGPLSIGDDRTYYVTQSSGVTGNNITVTNGAPTIYIDGLNVSAGIALHIQNGNPTVRVVNKNTLKSNDFGASGIQLGNSGTSGSIKIVGSGKLTAIGGRLGCGIGTIYSASGGWHINIEDCTVIAQANGGEPAGIGSRAGSACGNITIKNAMITSTGTEKGAGIGSGQGGACGNITITLKQGDTKEKFLGRMKGFTKVGAGEFGYCGDITWHE
;
A
#
# COMPACT_ATOMS: atom_id res chain seq x y z
N MET A 1 -14.38 37.97 51.14
CA MET A 1 -13.51 37.85 52.34
C MET A 1 -12.09 37.69 51.84
N LYS A 2 -11.28 38.77 51.91
CA LYS A 2 -10.23 39.01 52.94
C LYS A 2 -8.98 38.15 52.69
N THR A 3 -7.75 38.64 52.54
CA THR A 3 -7.17 40.00 52.50
C THR A 3 -5.74 39.85 51.94
N ALA A 4 -5.24 40.89 51.28
CA ALA A 4 -3.87 41.08 50.80
C ALA A 4 -2.79 41.08 51.91
N ILE A 5 -1.51 41.03 51.50
CA ILE A 5 -0.49 41.99 51.96
C ILE A 5 0.54 42.24 50.85
N PHE A 6 0.76 43.53 50.63
CA PHE A 6 1.65 44.23 49.71
C PHE A 6 2.64 45.02 50.58
N ARG A 7 3.88 45.25 50.13
CA ARG A 7 4.74 46.47 50.32
C ARG A 7 6.17 46.17 49.82
N PHE A 8 6.67 46.79 48.75
CA PHE A 8 7.32 48.14 48.64
C PHE A 8 8.66 48.21 49.39
N PHE A 9 9.78 48.80 48.94
CA PHE A 9 10.15 49.79 47.89
C PHE A 9 11.70 49.68 47.76
N SER A 10 12.32 49.96 46.61
CA SER A 10 13.45 50.92 46.52
C SER A 10 13.96 51.08 45.09
N PHE A 11 13.85 52.32 44.59
CA PHE A 11 14.53 52.83 43.40
C PHE A 11 16.02 53.03 43.69
N CYS A 12 16.89 52.75 42.72
CA CYS A 12 18.18 53.44 42.58
C CYS A 12 18.60 53.44 41.10
N PHE A 13 18.56 54.64 40.51
CA PHE A 13 19.14 55.03 39.24
C PHE A 13 20.65 55.24 39.45
N ALA A 14 21.51 54.70 38.59
CA ALA A 14 22.90 55.16 38.46
C ALA A 14 23.42 54.88 37.04
N LEU A 15 23.55 55.95 36.24
CA LEU A 15 24.53 56.04 35.16
C LEU A 15 25.95 55.97 35.76
N LEU A 16 26.94 55.41 35.02
CA LEU A 16 28.19 56.10 34.64
C LEU A 16 29.22 55.12 34.01
N LEU A 17 29.62 55.50 32.78
CA LEU A 17 30.97 55.56 32.21
C LEU A 17 31.75 54.31 31.80
N LEU A 18 32.28 54.43 30.57
CA LEU A 18 33.38 53.68 29.98
C LEU A 18 34.63 53.69 30.86
N ALA A 19 35.31 52.55 30.89
CA ALA A 19 36.75 52.48 31.12
C ALA A 19 37.38 51.60 30.04
N ALA A 20 38.00 52.26 29.05
CA ALA A 20 39.11 51.69 28.29
C ALA A 20 40.39 51.97 29.10
N CYS A 21 41.26 50.97 29.25
CA CYS A 21 42.72 51.12 29.08
C CYS A 21 43.46 49.81 29.40
N SER A 22 44.23 49.40 28.40
CA SER A 22 45.58 48.83 28.40
C SER A 22 45.98 47.82 29.48
N ARG A 23 46.39 46.64 29.01
CA ARG A 23 47.25 45.73 29.77
C ARG A 23 48.53 45.49 28.96
N ASP A 24 49.57 46.24 29.31
CA ASP A 24 50.95 46.03 28.88
C ASP A 24 51.83 45.56 30.06
N GLY A 25 52.69 44.58 29.75
CA GLY A 25 53.90 44.15 30.49
C GLY A 25 53.72 42.90 31.36
N GLN A 26 54.50 41.80 31.29
CA GLN A 26 55.69 41.30 30.54
C GLN A 26 55.95 39.85 31.11
N PRO A 27 56.92 39.00 30.66
CA PRO A 27 57.98 39.22 29.68
C PRO A 27 58.10 38.16 28.56
N PHE A 28 58.86 38.56 27.54
CA PHE A 28 59.41 37.80 26.42
C PHE A 28 60.27 36.60 26.85
N LEU A 29 60.12 35.49 26.13
CA LEU A 29 61.18 34.55 25.71
C LEU A 29 60.88 34.07 24.27
N PRO A 30 61.89 33.60 23.52
CA PRO A 30 62.11 34.00 22.14
C PRO A 30 61.50 33.05 21.09
N ASP A 31 61.18 33.68 19.95
CA ASP A 31 61.16 33.18 18.57
C ASP A 31 61.35 31.66 18.37
N ASP A 32 60.25 31.02 17.94
CA ASP A 32 60.29 29.76 17.21
C ASP A 32 59.34 29.87 16.00
N THR A 33 59.83 30.55 14.97
CA THR A 33 59.63 30.25 13.54
C THR A 33 58.26 29.74 13.07
N GLY A 34 57.50 30.65 12.46
CA GLY A 34 56.76 30.36 11.22
C GLY A 34 55.24 30.29 11.32
N LYS A 35 54.60 31.40 10.94
CA LYS A 35 53.15 31.62 10.73
C LYS A 35 52.29 31.68 12.00
N ASP A 36 52.49 32.74 12.77
CA ASP A 36 51.38 33.35 13.51
C ASP A 36 50.83 34.49 12.64
N ASP A 37 50.32 34.12 11.47
CA ASP A 37 49.58 35.04 10.61
C ASP A 37 48.22 35.17 11.31
N GLY A 38 47.80 36.38 11.72
CA GLY A 38 46.57 36.67 12.48
C GLY A 38 45.25 36.39 11.73
N ASP A 39 45.21 35.27 11.03
CA ASP A 39 44.14 34.80 10.18
C ASP A 39 43.04 34.18 11.04
N ILE A 40 41.87 34.82 10.99
CA ILE A 40 40.71 34.42 11.78
C ILE A 40 40.06 33.22 11.09
N PRO A 41 39.83 32.09 11.80
CA PRO A 41 39.13 30.96 11.23
C PRO A 41 37.69 31.31 10.85
N VAL A 42 37.19 30.73 9.77
CA VAL A 42 35.81 30.94 9.33
C VAL A 42 34.85 30.06 10.13
N ASP A 43 33.88 30.69 10.80
CA ASP A 43 32.78 29.99 11.44
C ASP A 43 31.70 29.64 10.40
N ILE A 44 31.57 28.36 10.08
CA ILE A 44 30.64 27.86 9.06
C ILE A 44 29.36 27.38 9.73
N VAL A 45 28.27 28.14 9.58
CA VAL A 45 26.94 27.80 10.06
C VAL A 45 26.11 27.22 8.93
N VAL A 46 25.51 26.04 9.16
CA VAL A 46 24.70 25.36 8.14
C VAL A 46 23.24 25.21 8.53
N SER A 47 22.39 25.18 7.51
CA SER A 47 20.96 24.85 7.61
C SER A 47 20.52 24.13 6.34
N ARG A 48 19.41 23.37 6.41
CA ARG A 48 18.81 22.71 5.23
C ARG A 48 17.48 23.36 4.89
N SER A 49 17.19 23.47 3.59
CA SER A 49 15.85 23.79 3.09
C SER A 49 14.88 22.65 3.38
N THR A 50 13.59 22.94 3.36
CA THR A 50 12.56 21.92 3.18
C THR A 50 12.37 21.63 1.68
N PHE A 51 11.88 20.44 1.34
CA PHE A 51 11.40 20.16 -0.01
C PHE A 51 10.24 21.10 -0.38
N THR A 52 10.19 21.54 -1.63
CA THR A 52 9.02 22.22 -2.18
C THR A 52 7.86 21.23 -2.27
N GLY A 53 6.65 21.65 -1.90
CA GLY A 53 5.45 20.80 -1.92
C GLY A 53 5.26 19.93 -0.66
N ALA A 54 6.11 20.08 0.36
CA ALA A 54 6.11 19.23 1.55
C ALA A 54 4.77 19.18 2.34
N GLY A 55 3.89 20.19 2.25
CA GLY A 55 2.58 20.20 2.92
C GLY A 55 2.60 19.89 4.43
N ASP A 56 1.42 19.65 5.02
CA ASP A 56 1.28 19.17 6.41
C ASP A 56 1.54 17.65 6.44
N GLY A 57 2.81 17.25 6.36
CA GLY A 57 3.22 15.83 6.39
C GLY A 57 4.58 15.49 5.78
N GLY A 58 5.23 16.46 5.12
CA GLY A 58 6.54 16.33 4.47
C GLY A 58 7.74 16.40 5.43
N GLU A 59 8.95 16.56 4.88
CA GLU A 59 10.20 16.54 5.68
C GLU A 59 10.23 17.68 6.72
N THR A 60 10.10 17.33 8.00
CA THR A 60 10.29 18.28 9.11
C THR A 60 11.75 18.41 9.52
N ASP A 61 12.62 17.53 9.03
CA ASP A 61 14.04 17.55 9.32
C ASP A 61 14.75 18.65 8.55
N THR A 62 14.91 19.79 9.22
CA THR A 62 15.60 20.98 8.71
C THR A 62 17.07 21.01 9.16
N LYS A 63 17.54 19.95 9.82
CA LYS A 63 18.88 19.85 10.39
C LYS A 63 19.61 18.66 9.79
N PHE A 64 20.93 18.65 9.99
CA PHE A 64 21.76 17.52 9.62
C PHE A 64 21.81 16.52 10.78
N THR A 65 22.06 15.25 10.47
CA THR A 65 22.33 14.25 11.50
C THR A 65 23.69 14.53 12.14
N PRO A 66 23.80 14.60 13.48
CA PRO A 66 25.07 14.70 14.16
C PRO A 66 26.11 13.71 13.65
N GLY A 67 27.31 14.22 13.38
CA GLY A 67 28.44 13.43 12.92
C GLY A 67 28.50 13.16 11.42
N CYS A 68 27.53 13.62 10.64
CA CYS A 68 27.62 13.58 9.18
C CYS A 68 28.73 14.52 8.66
N HIS A 69 29.26 14.22 7.47
CA HIS A 69 30.38 14.96 6.89
C HIS A 69 29.94 15.79 5.68
N ILE A 70 30.50 16.98 5.56
CA ILE A 70 30.22 17.99 4.52
C ILE A 70 31.55 18.41 3.89
N GLY A 71 31.60 18.48 2.56
CA GLY A 71 32.74 19.03 1.83
C GLY A 71 32.55 20.51 1.58
N VAL A 72 33.59 21.31 1.84
CA VAL A 72 33.58 22.77 1.64
C VAL A 72 34.75 23.18 0.75
N SER A 73 34.48 23.86 -0.36
CA SER A 73 35.47 24.39 -1.29
C SER A 73 35.36 25.91 -1.40
N VAL A 74 36.49 26.60 -1.30
CA VAL A 74 36.58 28.05 -1.55
C VAL A 74 36.98 28.25 -3.01
N ASP A 75 36.18 29.03 -3.73
CA ASP A 75 36.41 29.30 -5.14
C ASP A 75 37.76 30.02 -5.36
N GLY A 76 38.49 29.62 -6.39
CA GLY A 76 39.84 30.15 -6.68
C GLY A 76 40.95 29.73 -5.71
N SER A 77 40.66 28.97 -4.64
CA SER A 77 41.69 28.48 -3.71
C SER A 77 42.17 27.08 -4.08
N ALA A 78 43.47 26.89 -4.25
CA ALA A 78 44.06 25.55 -4.40
C ALA A 78 44.20 24.82 -3.05
N ALA A 79 44.30 25.57 -1.94
CA ALA A 79 44.48 25.03 -0.60
C ALA A 79 43.15 24.52 0.00
N TYR A 80 42.05 25.22 -0.30
CA TYR A 80 40.73 24.88 0.26
C TYR A 80 39.84 24.24 -0.78
N GLN A 81 40.24 23.04 -1.22
CA GLN A 81 39.43 22.19 -2.06
C GLN A 81 38.91 20.99 -1.27
N ASN A 82 37.59 20.86 -1.23
CA ASN A 82 36.91 19.75 -0.59
C ASN A 82 37.33 19.51 0.87
N VAL A 83 37.42 20.58 1.65
CA VAL A 83 37.80 20.50 3.07
C VAL A 83 36.67 19.81 3.83
N GLN A 84 37.01 18.76 4.57
CA GLN A 84 36.03 17.95 5.30
C GLN A 84 35.66 18.59 6.64
N TYR A 85 34.36 18.81 6.81
CA TYR A 85 33.77 19.27 8.05
C TYR A 85 32.75 18.26 8.58
N LYS A 86 32.57 18.23 9.89
CA LYS A 86 31.63 17.38 10.62
C LYS A 86 30.53 18.23 11.24
N TYR A 87 29.28 17.79 11.10
CA TYR A 87 28.15 18.40 11.79
C TYR A 87 28.17 18.05 13.28
N PRO A 88 28.09 19.03 14.21
CA PRO A 88 28.28 18.78 15.63
C PRO A 88 27.08 18.07 16.27
N ALA A 89 27.28 17.54 17.49
CA ALA A 89 26.20 16.98 18.31
C ALA A 89 25.25 18.06 18.86
N SER A 90 25.72 19.30 19.00
CA SER A 90 24.94 20.45 19.45
C SER A 90 25.43 21.73 18.79
N GLY A 91 24.52 22.65 18.46
CA GLY A 91 24.82 23.87 17.72
C GLY A 91 24.69 23.67 16.20
N SER A 92 25.05 24.70 15.43
CA SER A 92 24.95 24.70 13.96
C SER A 92 26.26 25.04 13.25
N VAL A 93 27.33 25.29 14.02
CA VAL A 93 28.68 25.58 13.51
C VAL A 93 29.39 24.27 13.23
N LEU A 94 29.91 24.09 12.03
CA LEU A 94 30.66 22.90 11.64
C LEU A 94 32.01 22.81 12.34
N VAL A 95 32.46 21.58 12.57
CA VAL A 95 33.78 21.28 13.16
C VAL A 95 34.69 20.71 12.07
N ALA A 96 35.86 21.31 11.86
CA ALA A 96 36.87 20.80 10.93
C ALA A 96 37.37 19.42 11.37
N VAL A 97 37.53 18.48 10.42
CA VAL A 97 38.06 17.13 10.69
C VAL A 97 39.59 17.06 10.53
N GLY A 98 40.18 18.07 9.89
CA GLY A 98 41.62 18.26 9.78
C GLY A 98 41.93 19.72 9.44
N GLU A 99 42.02 20.01 8.15
CA GLU A 99 42.23 21.37 7.64
C GLU A 99 41.08 22.31 8.00
N LYS A 100 41.41 23.55 8.38
CA LYS A 100 40.45 24.60 8.72
C LYS A 100 40.57 25.75 7.72
N ILE A 101 39.43 26.32 7.31
CA ILE A 101 39.39 27.45 6.38
C ILE A 101 39.59 28.74 7.18
N TYR A 102 40.51 29.58 6.73
CA TYR A 102 40.84 30.87 7.33
C TYR A 102 40.42 32.04 6.44
N CYS A 103 40.01 33.16 7.05
CA CYS A 103 39.40 34.28 6.36
C CYS A 103 40.39 35.06 5.49
N GLY A 104 41.66 35.21 5.92
CA GLY A 104 42.75 36.00 5.31
C GLY A 104 42.47 36.65 3.95
N GLU A 105 43.13 36.15 2.90
CA GLU A 105 42.92 36.59 1.51
C GLU A 105 41.57 36.15 0.92
N HIS A 106 40.79 35.34 1.64
CA HIS A 106 39.51 34.77 1.21
C HIS A 106 38.28 35.56 1.70
N SER A 107 38.51 36.76 2.22
CA SER A 107 37.44 37.68 2.58
C SER A 107 36.61 38.00 1.32
N ALA A 108 35.30 37.75 1.37
CA ALA A 108 34.37 37.83 0.24
C ALA A 108 34.52 36.76 -0.87
N SER A 109 35.30 35.69 -0.65
CA SER A 109 35.32 34.55 -1.59
C SER A 109 33.99 33.79 -1.58
N THR A 110 33.58 33.33 -2.77
CA THR A 110 32.47 32.39 -2.96
C THR A 110 32.88 31.01 -2.46
N VAL A 111 31.93 30.33 -1.82
CA VAL A 111 32.13 29.00 -1.24
C VAL A 111 31.05 28.08 -1.76
N LYS A 112 31.47 26.89 -2.18
CA LYS A 112 30.57 25.79 -2.53
C LYS A 112 30.68 24.72 -1.47
N ALA A 113 29.55 24.20 -1.03
CA ALA A 113 29.51 23.09 -0.10
C ALA A 113 28.53 22.03 -0.56
N TYR A 114 28.83 20.78 -0.21
CA TYR A 114 28.00 19.66 -0.62
C TYR A 114 27.96 18.57 0.45
N TYR A 115 26.87 17.84 0.45
CA TYR A 115 26.62 16.70 1.32
C TYR A 115 25.99 15.56 0.51
N PRO A 116 26.29 14.29 0.82
CA PRO A 116 27.34 13.85 1.74
C PRO A 116 28.75 14.18 1.25
N TYR A 117 29.73 14.24 2.15
CA TYR A 117 31.14 14.33 1.77
C TYR A 117 31.60 13.10 0.96
N GLN A 118 32.46 13.32 -0.03
CA GLN A 118 33.17 12.29 -0.77
C GLN A 118 34.63 12.68 -0.90
N ASP A 119 35.54 11.71 -0.93
CA ASP A 119 36.98 11.97 -1.08
C ASP A 119 37.32 12.55 -2.46
N ASP A 120 36.55 12.20 -3.50
CA ASP A 120 36.75 12.62 -4.89
C ASP A 120 36.18 14.01 -5.21
N GLY A 121 35.52 14.67 -4.25
CA GLY A 121 35.01 16.03 -4.37
C GLY A 121 33.51 16.14 -4.67
N ALA A 122 33.11 17.27 -5.25
CA ALA A 122 31.70 17.55 -5.50
C ALA A 122 31.11 16.59 -6.53
N TYR A 123 29.89 16.10 -6.27
CA TYR A 123 29.14 15.25 -7.18
C TYR A 123 28.93 15.89 -8.56
N SER A 124 29.60 15.36 -9.58
CA SER A 124 29.31 15.69 -10.98
C SER A 124 27.99 15.10 -11.46
N THR A 125 27.55 13.99 -10.87
CA THR A 125 26.30 13.28 -11.16
C THR A 125 25.47 13.05 -9.90
N ALA A 126 24.15 13.14 -10.03
CA ALA A 126 23.19 12.97 -8.93
C ALA A 126 23.08 11.49 -8.52
N PHE A 127 23.57 11.13 -7.32
CA PHE A 127 23.64 9.73 -6.85
C PHE A 127 22.67 9.41 -5.71
N VAL A 128 22.17 8.16 -5.67
CA VAL A 128 21.42 7.60 -4.54
C VAL A 128 21.84 6.16 -4.24
N GLU A 129 21.78 5.76 -2.97
CA GLU A 129 22.02 4.38 -2.54
C GLU A 129 20.89 3.47 -3.03
N ALA A 130 21.24 2.26 -3.48
CA ALA A 130 20.26 1.27 -3.91
C ALA A 130 19.44 0.69 -2.74
N ASP A 131 20.03 0.62 -1.54
CA ASP A 131 19.33 0.24 -0.32
C ASP A 131 19.19 1.46 0.59
N GLN A 132 18.03 2.13 0.58
CA GLN A 132 17.70 3.23 1.47
C GLN A 132 16.89 2.78 2.69
N SER A 133 16.83 1.48 2.99
CA SER A 133 15.98 0.98 4.08
C SER A 133 16.50 1.33 5.48
N SER A 134 17.77 1.73 5.60
CA SER A 134 18.34 2.31 6.82
C SER A 134 18.28 3.84 6.80
N SER A 135 18.21 4.47 7.98
CA SER A 135 18.27 5.93 8.11
C SER A 135 19.54 6.49 7.47
N ASP A 136 20.67 5.83 7.70
CA ASP A 136 21.97 6.30 7.25
C ASP A 136 22.03 6.33 5.73
N ASN A 137 21.60 5.26 5.05
CA ASN A 137 21.61 5.22 3.60
C ASN A 137 20.55 6.13 2.98
N TYR A 138 19.39 6.27 3.62
CA TYR A 138 18.36 7.22 3.18
C TYR A 138 18.90 8.66 3.21
N TYR A 139 19.44 9.12 4.35
CA TYR A 139 19.97 10.47 4.47
C TYR A 139 21.24 10.66 3.65
N LYS A 140 22.05 9.63 3.40
CA LYS A 140 23.19 9.70 2.49
C LYS A 140 22.78 9.79 1.02
N SER A 141 21.59 9.30 0.68
CA SER A 141 21.00 9.45 -0.66
C SER A 141 20.40 10.83 -0.90
N ASP A 142 20.15 11.62 0.14
CA ASP A 142 19.68 12.99 0.02
C ASP A 142 20.85 13.94 -0.26
N ALA A 143 21.31 13.98 -1.50
CA ALA A 143 22.39 14.87 -1.90
C ALA A 143 21.96 16.34 -1.80
N LEU A 144 22.79 17.16 -1.16
CA LEU A 144 22.54 18.56 -0.90
C LEU A 144 23.69 19.42 -1.42
N VAL A 145 23.38 20.64 -1.85
CA VAL A 145 24.35 21.65 -2.25
C VAL A 145 24.02 23.01 -1.65
N ALA A 146 25.04 23.79 -1.31
CA ALA A 146 24.90 25.17 -0.90
C ALA A 146 26.00 26.02 -1.54
N ASP A 147 25.64 27.25 -1.88
CA ASP A 147 26.57 28.30 -2.20
C ASP A 147 26.50 29.38 -1.11
N GLY A 148 27.62 30.03 -0.84
CA GLY A 148 27.70 31.12 0.13
C GLY A 148 28.89 32.03 -0.12
N THR A 149 29.04 33.04 0.72
CA THR A 149 30.15 33.99 0.66
C THR A 149 30.69 34.21 2.06
N ILE A 150 32.01 34.18 2.20
CA ILE A 150 32.67 34.47 3.48
C ILE A 150 32.53 35.96 3.77
N SER A 151 32.01 36.31 4.94
CA SER A 151 31.88 37.70 5.39
C SER A 151 32.32 37.83 6.84
N ASN A 152 33.35 38.63 7.10
CA ASN A 152 33.88 38.90 8.45
C ASN A 152 34.11 37.62 9.28
N SER A 153 34.79 36.63 8.68
CA SER A 153 35.07 35.32 9.30
C SER A 153 33.83 34.47 9.63
N ALA A 154 32.68 34.80 9.05
CA ALA A 154 31.48 33.98 9.13
C ALA A 154 31.02 33.54 7.75
N LEU A 155 30.54 32.30 7.66
CA LEU A 155 29.93 31.74 6.46
C LEU A 155 28.60 31.10 6.85
N ARG A 156 27.51 31.50 6.18
CA ARG A 156 26.20 30.86 6.32
C ARG A 156 25.85 30.11 5.05
N LEU A 157 25.60 28.83 5.18
CA LEU A 157 25.22 27.95 4.07
C LEU A 157 23.79 27.44 4.28
N ARG A 158 22.95 27.66 3.27
CA ARG A 158 21.61 27.09 3.20
C ARG A 158 21.60 26.03 2.11
N PHE A 159 21.56 24.78 2.53
CA PHE A 159 21.59 23.63 1.64
C PHE A 159 20.25 23.41 0.97
N ALA A 160 20.28 23.18 -0.35
CA ALA A 160 19.15 22.79 -1.18
C ALA A 160 19.29 21.33 -1.62
N HIS A 161 18.16 20.65 -1.73
CA HIS A 161 18.05 19.26 -2.20
C HIS A 161 18.34 19.15 -3.69
N ARG A 162 19.23 18.20 -4.03
CA ARG A 162 19.54 17.82 -5.43
C ARG A 162 18.71 16.64 -5.92
N MET A 163 18.10 15.88 -5.02
CA MET A 163 17.25 14.74 -5.35
C MET A 163 15.78 15.14 -5.34
N ALA A 164 14.94 14.36 -6.02
CA ALA A 164 13.51 14.36 -5.78
C ALA A 164 13.20 13.47 -4.58
N LYS A 165 12.18 13.81 -3.80
CA LYS A 165 11.66 12.95 -2.73
C LYS A 165 10.32 12.37 -3.16
N VAL A 166 10.17 11.07 -2.96
CA VAL A 166 8.89 10.40 -3.15
C VAL A 166 8.40 9.83 -1.83
N ILE A 167 7.11 9.97 -1.56
CA ILE A 167 6.42 9.36 -0.43
C ILE A 167 5.30 8.49 -0.98
N PHE A 168 5.32 7.21 -0.62
CA PHE A 168 4.25 6.28 -0.91
C PHE A 168 3.43 6.05 0.35
N THR A 169 2.14 6.38 0.25
CA THR A 169 1.15 6.09 1.30
C THR A 169 0.26 4.95 0.83
N PHE A 170 0.10 3.95 1.68
CA PHE A 170 -0.69 2.75 1.42
C PHE A 170 -1.94 2.77 2.31
N ASN A 171 -3.10 2.41 1.75
CA ASN A 171 -4.33 2.25 2.52
C ASN A 171 -4.33 0.98 3.41
N GLU A 172 -3.39 0.07 3.17
CA GLU A 172 -3.19 -1.18 3.89
C GLU A 172 -1.70 -1.39 4.24
N ASP A 173 -1.45 -2.28 5.21
CA ASP A 173 -0.09 -2.55 5.68
C ASP A 173 0.73 -3.31 4.62
N VAL A 174 1.95 -2.85 4.36
CA VAL A 174 2.93 -3.52 3.51
C VAL A 174 4.25 -3.75 4.26
N THR A 175 4.97 -4.78 3.87
CA THR A 175 6.19 -5.25 4.57
C THR A 175 7.48 -4.93 3.83
N ASP A 176 7.39 -4.60 2.54
CA ASP A 176 8.52 -4.24 1.71
C ASP A 176 8.05 -3.33 0.58
N VAL A 177 8.90 -2.38 0.19
CA VAL A 177 8.67 -1.45 -0.91
C VAL A 177 9.97 -1.23 -1.68
N THR A 178 9.94 -1.59 -2.96
CA THR A 178 11.04 -1.44 -3.90
C THR A 178 10.58 -0.66 -5.12
N ILE A 179 11.38 0.31 -5.54
CA ILE A 179 11.10 1.13 -6.72
C ILE A 179 11.94 0.59 -7.86
N LEU A 180 11.31 -0.05 -8.83
CA LEU A 180 11.89 -0.66 -10.02
C LEU A 180 11.98 0.36 -11.15
N ASN A 181 13.03 0.25 -11.98
CA ASN A 181 13.17 0.96 -13.25
C ASN A 181 13.37 2.48 -13.14
N GLN A 182 14.51 2.87 -12.58
CA GLN A 182 15.09 4.18 -12.82
C GLN A 182 15.81 4.12 -14.16
N SER A 183 15.51 5.00 -15.11
CA SER A 183 16.28 5.08 -16.36
C SER A 183 17.74 5.44 -16.03
N LEU A 184 18.65 4.48 -16.17
CA LEU A 184 20.06 4.56 -15.80
C LEU A 184 20.93 5.23 -16.88
N ASN A 185 20.37 6.18 -17.63
CA ASN A 185 21.12 6.89 -18.66
C ASN A 185 22.13 7.88 -18.04
N THR A 186 22.13 8.02 -16.71
CA THR A 186 23.13 8.73 -15.92
C THR A 186 23.81 7.71 -15.00
N SER A 187 25.15 7.74 -14.96
CA SER A 187 26.04 6.80 -14.24
C SER A 187 25.93 6.83 -12.70
N ALA A 188 24.73 7.00 -12.14
CA ALA A 188 24.53 7.60 -10.83
C ALA A 188 23.63 6.77 -9.89
N VAL A 189 23.47 5.46 -10.15
CA VAL A 189 22.95 4.51 -9.15
C VAL A 189 23.92 3.35 -9.08
N THR A 190 24.49 3.07 -7.92
CA THR A 190 25.47 1.99 -7.75
C THR A 190 24.73 0.68 -7.55
N GLY A 191 24.98 -0.30 -8.42
CA GLY A 191 24.80 -1.71 -8.11
C GLY A 191 23.42 -2.35 -8.31
N SER A 192 22.35 -1.63 -8.68
CA SER A 192 21.07 -2.26 -9.05
C SER A 192 20.12 -1.34 -9.84
N SER A 193 19.15 -1.93 -10.55
CA SER A 193 18.05 -1.25 -11.26
C SER A 193 16.85 -0.94 -10.34
N SER A 194 17.05 -0.96 -9.03
CA SER A 194 15.99 -0.83 -8.02
C SER A 194 16.46 -0.13 -6.74
N ILE A 195 15.55 0.63 -6.12
CA ILE A 195 15.76 1.28 -4.82
C ILE A 195 14.88 0.62 -3.77
N LYS A 196 15.45 0.10 -2.69
CA LYS A 196 14.71 -0.35 -1.50
C LYS A 196 14.38 0.87 -0.64
N ALA A 197 13.10 1.14 -0.41
CA ALA A 197 12.65 2.37 0.23
C ALA A 197 12.82 2.33 1.76
N TYR A 198 12.87 3.52 2.37
CA TYR A 198 12.85 3.71 3.81
C TYR A 198 11.41 3.62 4.35
N GLY A 199 11.14 2.67 5.25
CA GLY A 199 9.84 2.51 5.89
C GLY A 199 9.72 3.40 7.13
N GLU A 200 8.88 4.44 7.07
CA GLU A 200 8.51 5.21 8.26
C GLU A 200 7.57 4.40 9.17
N ASN A 201 6.65 3.67 8.54
CA ASN A 201 5.80 2.65 9.15
C ASN A 201 5.24 1.72 8.05
N ALA A 202 4.40 0.75 8.42
CA ALA A 202 3.82 -0.22 7.48
C ALA A 202 3.00 0.40 6.33
N ARG A 203 2.59 1.67 6.43
CA ARG A 203 1.77 2.37 5.43
C ARG A 203 2.43 3.58 4.80
N LYS A 204 3.62 3.97 5.24
CA LYS A 204 4.31 5.16 4.74
C LYS A 204 5.77 4.87 4.49
N TRP A 205 6.17 5.00 3.22
CA TRP A 205 7.50 4.70 2.75
C TRP A 205 8.04 5.88 1.94
N LYS A 206 9.34 6.15 2.05
CA LYS A 206 9.98 7.27 1.37
C LYS A 206 11.29 6.87 0.70
N ALA A 207 11.64 7.56 -0.37
CA ALA A 207 12.92 7.39 -1.04
C ALA A 207 13.39 8.69 -1.69
N CYS A 208 14.70 8.87 -1.75
CA CYS A 208 15.35 9.85 -2.60
C CYS A 208 15.52 9.26 -4.00
N ILE A 209 15.11 10.00 -5.02
CA ILE A 209 15.10 9.59 -6.42
C ILE A 209 15.92 10.58 -7.23
N VAL A 210 16.74 10.07 -8.15
CA VAL A 210 17.46 10.90 -9.12
C VAL A 210 16.42 11.65 -9.98
N PRO A 211 16.50 13.00 -10.11
CA PRO A 211 15.55 13.77 -10.91
C PRO A 211 15.47 13.33 -12.39
N GLY A 212 14.35 13.66 -13.04
CA GLY A 212 14.09 13.40 -14.47
C GLY A 212 13.27 12.15 -14.76
N GLN A 213 12.87 11.39 -13.73
CA GLN A 213 12.15 10.13 -13.91
C GLN A 213 10.68 10.41 -14.18
N THR A 214 10.20 9.96 -15.34
CA THR A 214 8.81 10.15 -15.81
C THR A 214 7.88 9.01 -15.38
N GLN A 215 8.45 7.91 -14.87
CA GLN A 215 7.70 6.76 -14.40
C GLN A 215 8.40 6.12 -13.20
N LEU A 216 7.61 5.72 -12.20
CA LEU A 216 8.05 4.93 -11.06
C LEU A 216 7.27 3.63 -11.02
N LYS A 217 7.95 2.49 -11.14
CA LYS A 217 7.33 1.19 -10.89
C LYS A 217 7.58 0.83 -9.44
N VAL A 218 6.53 0.69 -8.66
CA VAL A 218 6.62 0.36 -7.23
C VAL A 218 6.18 -1.07 -7.05
N ALA A 219 7.06 -1.90 -6.52
CA ALA A 219 6.76 -3.26 -6.12
C ALA A 219 6.88 -3.37 -4.60
N GLY A 220 6.22 -4.36 -4.03
CA GLY A 220 6.29 -4.59 -2.60
C GLY A 220 5.57 -5.87 -2.20
N ARG A 221 5.42 -6.05 -0.90
CA ARG A 221 4.78 -7.26 -0.35
C ARG A 221 3.67 -6.92 0.64
N LYS A 222 2.48 -7.44 0.36
CA LYS A 222 1.27 -7.34 1.18
C LYS A 222 0.79 -8.74 1.54
N ASP A 223 0.62 -9.05 2.83
CA ASP A 223 0.14 -10.35 3.32
C ASP A 223 0.90 -11.55 2.71
N GLY A 224 2.21 -11.41 2.55
CA GLY A 224 3.06 -12.43 1.95
C GLY A 224 3.00 -12.53 0.41
N ARG A 225 2.18 -11.72 -0.27
CA ARG A 225 2.07 -11.66 -1.74
C ARG A 225 2.73 -10.42 -2.33
N ASP A 226 3.38 -10.61 -3.47
CA ASP A 226 3.97 -9.51 -4.24
C ASP A 226 2.88 -8.67 -4.90
N PHE A 227 3.02 -7.34 -4.87
CA PHE A 227 2.26 -6.41 -5.69
C PHE A 227 3.21 -5.57 -6.56
N ALA A 228 2.68 -5.01 -7.64
CA ALA A 228 3.33 -3.99 -8.44
C ALA A 228 2.31 -2.95 -8.90
N THR A 229 2.72 -1.68 -8.87
CA THR A 229 1.97 -0.55 -9.41
C THR A 229 2.92 0.39 -10.16
N THR A 230 2.38 1.25 -11.00
CA THR A 230 3.16 2.18 -11.82
C THR A 230 2.57 3.57 -11.72
N PHE A 231 3.41 4.55 -11.40
CA PHE A 231 3.06 5.97 -11.35
C PHE A 231 3.73 6.68 -12.51
N ASN A 232 2.98 7.48 -13.26
CA ASN A 232 3.53 8.37 -14.28
C ASN A 232 3.55 9.79 -13.71
N THR A 233 4.64 10.51 -13.93
CA THR A 233 4.90 11.86 -13.39
C THR A 233 4.94 12.92 -14.48
N ASP A 234 4.47 12.58 -15.68
CA ASP A 234 4.37 13.40 -16.89
C ASP A 234 5.66 14.14 -17.29
N SER A 235 5.95 15.28 -16.67
CA SER A 235 7.15 16.10 -16.90
C SER A 235 8.42 15.56 -16.25
N GLY A 236 8.30 14.52 -15.41
CA GLY A 236 9.41 13.94 -14.66
C GLY A 236 9.62 14.60 -13.30
N LEU A 237 10.23 13.85 -12.38
CA LEU A 237 10.50 14.33 -11.02
C LEU A 237 11.57 15.44 -10.99
N LEU A 238 11.32 16.51 -10.24
CA LEU A 238 12.24 17.66 -10.14
C LEU A 238 13.12 17.61 -8.87
N SER A 239 14.30 18.20 -9.00
CA SER A 239 15.24 18.38 -7.88
C SER A 239 14.62 19.24 -6.79
N GLY A 240 14.66 18.75 -5.55
CA GLY A 240 14.17 19.47 -4.37
C GLY A 240 12.66 19.58 -4.24
N GLU A 241 11.92 18.80 -5.01
CA GLU A 241 10.47 18.65 -4.87
C GLU A 241 10.09 17.33 -4.19
N GLN A 242 8.97 17.36 -3.45
CA GLN A 242 8.33 16.19 -2.87
C GLN A 242 7.10 15.78 -3.69
N TYR A 243 6.95 14.47 -3.89
CA TYR A 243 5.82 13.86 -4.57
C TYR A 243 5.18 12.81 -3.68
N ASP A 244 3.87 12.95 -3.45
CA ASP A 244 3.07 12.04 -2.64
C ASP A 244 2.21 11.15 -3.53
N PHE A 245 2.41 9.84 -3.42
CA PHE A 245 1.71 8.82 -4.20
C PHE A 245 0.86 7.95 -3.27
N ASN A 246 -0.43 7.86 -3.57
CA ASN A 246 -1.35 7.02 -2.84
C ASN A 246 -1.55 5.69 -3.57
N VAL A 247 -1.16 4.59 -2.94
CA VAL A 247 -1.44 3.23 -3.40
C VAL A 247 -2.73 2.78 -2.73
N VAL A 248 -3.81 2.76 -3.52
CA VAL A 248 -5.15 2.36 -3.07
C VAL A 248 -5.60 1.02 -3.63
N SER A 249 -4.88 0.50 -4.62
CA SER A 249 -5.13 -0.79 -5.26
C SER A 249 -3.80 -1.54 -5.42
N PHE A 250 -3.82 -2.83 -5.09
CA PHE A 250 -2.65 -3.70 -5.10
C PHE A 250 -2.82 -4.74 -6.20
N ILE A 251 -2.05 -4.63 -7.29
CA ILE A 251 -2.16 -5.53 -8.44
C ILE A 251 -1.00 -6.53 -8.41
N ASP A 252 -1.29 -7.82 -8.51
CA ASP A 252 -0.25 -8.87 -8.61
C ASP A 252 0.42 -8.87 -10.00
N LYS A 253 1.54 -9.59 -10.14
CA LYS A 253 2.27 -9.70 -11.42
C LYS A 253 1.45 -10.30 -12.57
N ALA A 254 0.33 -10.95 -12.26
CA ALA A 254 -0.59 -11.54 -13.22
C ALA A 254 -1.83 -10.67 -13.45
N GLY A 255 -1.81 -9.41 -13.00
CA GLY A 255 -2.88 -8.43 -13.24
C GLY A 255 -4.11 -8.61 -12.33
N LYS A 256 -4.01 -9.35 -11.22
CA LYS A 256 -5.12 -9.53 -10.28
C LYS A 256 -5.07 -8.47 -9.19
N GLU A 257 -6.19 -7.81 -8.96
CA GLU A 257 -6.36 -6.92 -7.82
C GLU A 257 -6.49 -7.73 -6.53
N LEU A 258 -5.59 -7.51 -5.59
CA LEU A 258 -5.55 -8.16 -4.29
C LEU A 258 -6.52 -7.46 -3.34
N TRP A 259 -7.39 -8.23 -2.69
CA TRP A 259 -8.31 -7.72 -1.68
C TRP A 259 -8.28 -8.58 -0.42
N ASP A 260 -8.09 -7.98 0.75
CA ASP A 260 -8.34 -8.64 2.04
C ASP A 260 -9.76 -8.29 2.51
N LEU A 261 -10.67 -9.26 2.46
CA LEU A 261 -12.07 -9.08 2.86
C LEU A 261 -12.22 -8.80 4.38
N SER A 262 -11.14 -8.90 5.16
CA SER A 262 -11.12 -8.50 6.57
C SER A 262 -11.10 -6.98 6.74
N THR A 263 -10.62 -6.22 5.76
CA THR A 263 -10.49 -4.76 5.84
C THR A 263 -11.76 -4.01 5.42
N GLY A 264 -12.62 -4.64 4.61
CA GLY A 264 -13.90 -4.08 4.21
C GLY A 264 -14.64 -4.92 3.16
N PRO A 265 -15.90 -4.56 2.85
CA PRO A 265 -16.67 -5.18 1.78
C PRO A 265 -16.08 -4.85 0.40
N LEU A 266 -16.20 -5.78 -0.54
CA LEU A 266 -15.72 -5.64 -1.92
C LEU A 266 -16.92 -5.43 -2.86
N SER A 267 -16.90 -4.33 -3.62
CA SER A 267 -17.89 -4.06 -4.68
C SER A 267 -17.21 -4.05 -6.04
N ILE A 268 -17.72 -4.86 -6.98
CA ILE A 268 -17.13 -5.08 -8.31
C ILE A 268 -18.16 -4.71 -9.37
N GLY A 269 -17.83 -3.74 -10.22
CA GLY A 269 -18.68 -3.30 -11.34
C GLY A 269 -17.98 -3.38 -12.69
N ASP A 270 -16.83 -4.04 -12.76
CA ASP A 270 -15.99 -4.15 -13.95
C ASP A 270 -15.61 -5.61 -14.26
N ASP A 271 -14.84 -5.82 -15.32
CA ASP A 271 -14.45 -7.14 -15.81
C ASP A 271 -13.05 -7.57 -15.31
N ARG A 272 -12.50 -6.89 -14.29
CA ARG A 272 -11.14 -7.17 -13.80
C ARG A 272 -11.09 -8.50 -13.05
N THR A 273 -9.85 -8.94 -12.80
CA THR A 273 -9.61 -10.15 -12.00
C THR A 273 -9.25 -9.76 -10.58
N TYR A 274 -9.88 -10.39 -9.61
CA TYR A 274 -9.69 -10.14 -8.18
C TYR A 274 -9.15 -11.39 -7.49
N TYR A 275 -8.23 -11.22 -6.56
CA TYR A 275 -7.74 -12.26 -5.66
C TYR A 275 -8.10 -11.91 -4.22
N VAL A 276 -9.17 -12.54 -3.73
CA VAL A 276 -9.80 -12.21 -2.46
C VAL A 276 -9.36 -13.20 -1.39
N THR A 277 -8.75 -12.67 -0.34
CA THR A 277 -8.35 -13.42 0.86
C THR A 277 -9.00 -12.88 2.12
N GLN A 278 -8.73 -13.55 3.24
CA GLN A 278 -9.10 -13.10 4.57
C GLN A 278 -7.92 -13.35 5.52
N SER A 279 -7.50 -12.34 6.27
CA SER A 279 -6.34 -12.41 7.17
C SER A 279 -6.61 -13.11 8.49
N SER A 280 -7.84 -13.08 9.04
CA SER A 280 -8.22 -13.94 10.17
C SER A 280 -9.74 -13.97 10.47
N GLY A 281 -10.16 -14.95 11.27
CA GLY A 281 -11.47 -14.96 11.93
C GLY A 281 -12.69 -15.26 11.04
N VAL A 282 -13.85 -14.77 11.47
CA VAL A 282 -15.08 -14.70 10.67
C VAL A 282 -15.29 -13.23 10.30
N THR A 283 -15.48 -12.91 9.02
CA THR A 283 -15.77 -11.54 8.59
C THR A 283 -17.25 -11.33 8.31
N GLY A 284 -17.78 -10.16 8.69
CA GLY A 284 -19.11 -9.69 8.31
C GLY A 284 -19.15 -8.96 6.96
N ASN A 285 -17.99 -8.77 6.33
CA ASN A 285 -17.86 -8.12 5.04
C ASN A 285 -18.24 -9.07 3.90
N ASN A 286 -18.90 -8.52 2.89
CA ASN A 286 -19.40 -9.28 1.75
C ASN A 286 -18.70 -8.91 0.45
N ILE A 287 -18.92 -9.74 -0.56
CA ILE A 287 -18.55 -9.46 -1.95
C ILE A 287 -19.84 -9.18 -2.72
N THR A 288 -19.88 -8.07 -3.45
CA THR A 288 -20.99 -7.69 -4.32
C THR A 288 -20.51 -7.49 -5.74
N VAL A 289 -21.09 -8.22 -6.69
CA VAL A 289 -20.89 -7.98 -8.13
C VAL A 289 -22.11 -7.21 -8.62
N THR A 290 -21.91 -5.93 -8.93
CA THR A 290 -22.98 -5.01 -9.37
C THR A 290 -23.22 -5.12 -10.88
N ASN A 291 -22.19 -5.47 -11.66
CA ASN A 291 -22.26 -5.73 -13.10
C ASN A 291 -20.97 -6.44 -13.59
N GLY A 292 -20.89 -6.69 -14.90
CA GLY A 292 -19.69 -7.17 -15.58
C GLY A 292 -19.52 -8.69 -15.56
N ALA A 293 -18.37 -9.16 -16.01
CA ALA A 293 -17.96 -10.56 -16.01
C ALA A 293 -16.59 -10.74 -15.31
N PRO A 294 -16.44 -10.30 -14.05
CA PRO A 294 -15.16 -10.40 -13.35
C PRO A 294 -14.78 -11.85 -13.08
N THR A 295 -13.47 -12.09 -12.93
CA THR A 295 -12.96 -13.34 -12.38
C THR A 295 -12.53 -13.14 -10.94
N ILE A 296 -13.13 -13.84 -10.00
CA ILE A 296 -12.92 -13.66 -8.56
C ILE A 296 -12.33 -14.93 -7.98
N TYR A 297 -11.05 -14.90 -7.60
CA TYR A 297 -10.43 -15.97 -6.83
C TYR A 297 -10.82 -15.80 -5.37
N ILE A 298 -11.41 -16.85 -4.77
CA ILE A 298 -11.70 -16.89 -3.34
C ILE A 298 -10.76 -17.88 -2.66
N ASP A 299 -9.98 -17.35 -1.72
CA ASP A 299 -8.90 -18.10 -1.09
C ASP A 299 -8.94 -17.94 0.44
N GLY A 300 -9.38 -19.01 1.12
CA GLY A 300 -9.40 -19.07 2.58
C GLY A 300 -10.50 -18.25 3.24
N LEU A 301 -11.59 -17.94 2.53
CA LEU A 301 -12.65 -17.09 3.06
C LEU A 301 -13.51 -17.81 4.11
N ASN A 302 -13.93 -17.07 5.13
CA ASN A 302 -14.82 -17.47 6.21
C ASN A 302 -15.78 -16.31 6.54
N VAL A 303 -16.80 -16.17 5.70
CA VAL A 303 -17.74 -15.05 5.69
C VAL A 303 -19.02 -15.43 6.42
N SER A 304 -19.49 -14.55 7.31
CA SER A 304 -20.83 -14.57 7.88
C SER A 304 -21.42 -13.16 7.83
N ALA A 305 -22.10 -12.82 6.73
CA ALA A 305 -22.64 -11.50 6.45
C ALA A 305 -24.16 -11.56 6.24
N GLY A 306 -24.82 -10.41 6.04
CA GLY A 306 -26.24 -10.38 5.64
C GLY A 306 -26.47 -11.22 4.38
N ILE A 307 -25.75 -10.88 3.32
CA ILE A 307 -25.54 -11.71 2.11
C ILE A 307 -24.02 -11.87 1.92
N ALA A 308 -23.49 -13.09 1.92
CA ALA A 308 -22.03 -13.31 1.83
C ALA A 308 -21.44 -13.00 0.44
N LEU A 309 -22.09 -13.47 -0.63
CA LEU A 309 -21.74 -13.14 -2.01
C LEU A 309 -23.02 -12.82 -2.78
N HIS A 310 -23.13 -11.58 -3.26
CA HIS A 310 -24.30 -11.10 -4.01
C HIS A 310 -23.92 -10.79 -5.44
N ILE A 311 -24.45 -11.55 -6.40
CA ILE A 311 -24.35 -11.26 -7.81
C ILE A 311 -25.62 -10.53 -8.23
N GLN A 312 -25.60 -9.20 -8.28
CA GLN A 312 -26.78 -8.39 -8.61
C GLN A 312 -27.09 -8.41 -10.10
N ASN A 313 -26.03 -8.36 -10.92
CA ASN A 313 -26.10 -8.41 -12.37
C ASN A 313 -24.76 -8.96 -12.92
N GLY A 314 -24.77 -9.42 -14.17
CA GLY A 314 -23.57 -9.85 -14.88
C GLY A 314 -23.32 -11.37 -14.88
N ASN A 315 -22.10 -11.75 -15.24
CA ASN A 315 -21.69 -13.13 -15.52
C ASN A 315 -20.33 -13.49 -14.88
N PRO A 316 -20.15 -13.37 -13.56
CA PRO A 316 -18.87 -13.59 -12.92
C PRO A 316 -18.42 -15.06 -12.95
N THR A 317 -17.10 -15.24 -12.96
CA THR A 317 -16.45 -16.52 -12.68
C THR A 317 -15.82 -16.49 -11.29
N VAL A 318 -16.32 -17.32 -10.38
CA VAL A 318 -15.74 -17.52 -9.04
C VAL A 318 -14.79 -18.72 -9.07
N ARG A 319 -13.49 -18.48 -8.86
CA ARG A 319 -12.46 -19.51 -8.78
C ARG A 319 -12.18 -19.89 -7.32
N VAL A 320 -12.56 -21.10 -6.93
CA VAL A 320 -12.38 -21.66 -5.59
C VAL A 320 -10.97 -22.24 -5.46
N VAL A 321 -10.13 -21.61 -4.63
CA VAL A 321 -8.72 -22.01 -4.45
C VAL A 321 -8.57 -22.98 -3.28
N ASN A 322 -8.67 -22.48 -2.04
CA ASN A 322 -8.61 -23.29 -0.83
C ASN A 322 -10.02 -23.57 -0.28
N LYS A 323 -10.11 -23.89 1.02
CA LYS A 323 -11.39 -24.04 1.72
C LYS A 323 -12.01 -22.67 1.98
N ASN A 324 -13.24 -22.49 1.52
CA ASN A 324 -14.01 -21.26 1.66
C ASN A 324 -15.38 -21.56 2.29
N THR A 325 -15.86 -20.68 3.16
CA THR A 325 -17.21 -20.71 3.75
C THR A 325 -17.88 -19.36 3.52
N LEU A 326 -19.02 -19.37 2.85
CA LEU A 326 -19.85 -18.20 2.56
C LEU A 326 -21.22 -18.42 3.21
N LYS A 327 -21.47 -17.76 4.34
CA LYS A 327 -22.72 -17.88 5.10
C LYS A 327 -23.48 -16.55 5.07
N SER A 328 -24.71 -16.60 4.58
CA SER A 328 -25.66 -15.50 4.68
C SER A 328 -26.52 -15.64 5.91
N ASN A 329 -26.80 -14.53 6.59
CA ASN A 329 -27.56 -14.47 7.84
C ASN A 329 -28.97 -13.91 7.63
N ASP A 330 -29.17 -13.09 6.60
CA ASP A 330 -30.45 -12.41 6.39
C ASP A 330 -31.56 -13.39 6.02
N PHE A 331 -32.78 -13.03 6.41
CA PHE A 331 -33.95 -13.80 6.07
C PHE A 331 -34.11 -13.85 4.55
N GLY A 332 -34.02 -15.06 4.01
CA GLY A 332 -34.19 -15.30 2.60
C GLY A 332 -32.97 -15.09 1.72
N ALA A 333 -31.85 -14.71 2.32
CA ALA A 333 -30.59 -14.53 1.60
C ALA A 333 -29.93 -15.88 1.32
N SER A 334 -29.56 -16.12 0.07
CA SER A 334 -28.78 -17.31 -0.28
C SER A 334 -27.32 -17.14 0.13
N GLY A 335 -26.61 -18.24 0.42
CA GLY A 335 -25.17 -18.18 0.75
C GLY A 335 -24.36 -17.57 -0.39
N ILE A 336 -24.72 -17.93 -1.63
CA ILE A 336 -24.42 -17.17 -2.85
C ILE A 336 -25.74 -16.77 -3.48
N GLN A 337 -26.02 -15.47 -3.50
CA GLN A 337 -27.28 -14.91 -3.98
C GLN A 337 -27.15 -14.41 -5.42
N LEU A 338 -28.09 -14.85 -6.26
CA LEU A 338 -28.14 -14.52 -7.67
C LEU A 338 -29.34 -13.63 -7.98
N GLY A 339 -29.04 -12.48 -8.58
CA GLY A 339 -29.97 -11.51 -9.10
C GLY A 339 -30.45 -10.45 -8.12
N ASN A 340 -30.98 -9.41 -8.76
CA ASN A 340 -32.00 -8.50 -8.24
C ASN A 340 -33.31 -8.67 -9.04
N SER A 341 -34.39 -8.04 -8.57
CA SER A 341 -35.67 -8.06 -9.29
C SER A 341 -35.50 -7.56 -10.73
N GLY A 342 -36.04 -8.30 -11.70
CA GLY A 342 -35.97 -7.96 -13.12
C GLY A 342 -34.62 -8.16 -13.82
N THR A 343 -33.65 -8.83 -13.18
CA THR A 343 -32.32 -9.09 -13.76
C THR A 343 -32.17 -10.52 -14.26
N SER A 344 -31.21 -10.75 -15.15
CA SER A 344 -30.78 -12.05 -15.65
C SER A 344 -29.26 -12.10 -15.73
N GLY A 345 -28.69 -13.31 -15.77
CA GLY A 345 -27.24 -13.48 -15.79
C GLY A 345 -26.83 -14.91 -15.45
N SER A 346 -25.56 -15.08 -15.09
CA SER A 346 -25.05 -16.39 -14.73
C SER A 346 -23.94 -16.31 -13.69
N ILE A 347 -23.69 -17.41 -13.01
CA ILE A 347 -22.47 -17.60 -12.24
C ILE A 347 -21.76 -18.85 -12.74
N LYS A 348 -20.43 -18.75 -12.92
CA LYS A 348 -19.56 -19.91 -13.08
C LYS A 348 -18.72 -20.10 -11.83
N ILE A 349 -18.87 -21.23 -11.15
CA ILE A 349 -18.05 -21.62 -10.00
C ILE A 349 -17.09 -22.72 -10.47
N VAL A 350 -15.80 -22.49 -10.32
CA VAL A 350 -14.77 -23.41 -10.81
C VAL A 350 -13.56 -23.48 -9.88
N GLY A 351 -12.75 -24.53 -9.95
CA GLY A 351 -11.44 -24.59 -9.29
C GLY A 351 -11.32 -25.70 -8.25
N SER A 352 -10.09 -26.12 -7.95
CA SER A 352 -9.82 -27.34 -7.18
C SER A 352 -10.17 -27.26 -5.69
N GLY A 353 -10.57 -26.10 -5.18
CA GLY A 353 -10.87 -25.88 -3.78
C GLY A 353 -12.21 -26.44 -3.29
N LYS A 354 -12.51 -26.16 -2.02
CA LYS A 354 -13.76 -26.54 -1.37
C LYS A 354 -14.57 -25.30 -1.00
N LEU A 355 -15.77 -25.18 -1.54
CA LEU A 355 -16.71 -24.11 -1.23
C LEU A 355 -17.85 -24.63 -0.37
N THR A 356 -18.12 -23.98 0.76
CA THR A 356 -19.31 -24.21 1.59
C THR A 356 -20.19 -22.97 1.53
N ALA A 357 -21.36 -23.07 0.90
CA ALA A 357 -22.31 -21.97 0.76
C ALA A 357 -23.57 -22.27 1.60
N ILE A 358 -23.89 -21.39 2.55
CA ILE A 358 -24.94 -21.58 3.55
C ILE A 358 -25.92 -20.42 3.47
N GLY A 359 -27.18 -20.70 3.13
CA GLY A 359 -28.25 -19.71 3.13
C GLY A 359 -28.67 -19.28 4.52
N GLY A 360 -29.23 -18.07 4.62
CA GLY A 360 -30.01 -17.65 5.78
C GLY A 360 -31.33 -18.44 5.88
N ARG A 361 -32.17 -18.10 6.85
CA ARG A 361 -33.50 -18.74 6.98
C ARG A 361 -34.33 -18.50 5.72
N LEU A 362 -34.84 -19.55 5.08
CA LEU A 362 -35.50 -19.53 3.75
C LEU A 362 -34.59 -19.15 2.56
N GLY A 363 -33.28 -19.09 2.75
CA GLY A 363 -32.30 -18.89 1.68
C GLY A 363 -31.76 -20.21 1.14
N CYS A 364 -31.37 -20.21 -0.15
CA CYS A 364 -30.68 -21.34 -0.76
C CYS A 364 -29.21 -21.39 -0.29
N GLY A 365 -28.53 -22.52 -0.47
CA GLY A 365 -27.07 -22.52 -0.39
C GLY A 365 -26.47 -21.67 -1.51
N ILE A 366 -26.87 -21.97 -2.75
CA ILE A 366 -26.52 -21.20 -3.96
C ILE A 366 -27.81 -21.03 -4.75
N GLY A 367 -28.27 -19.79 -4.95
CA GLY A 367 -29.54 -19.63 -5.62
C GLY A 367 -30.08 -18.22 -5.74
N THR A 368 -31.22 -18.14 -6.42
CA THR A 368 -31.86 -16.87 -6.75
C THR A 368 -32.58 -16.23 -5.57
N ILE A 369 -32.81 -14.93 -5.66
CA ILE A 369 -33.71 -14.20 -4.75
C ILE A 369 -35.18 -14.65 -4.87
N TYR A 370 -35.99 -14.20 -3.91
CA TYR A 370 -37.46 -14.25 -4.05
C TYR A 370 -37.91 -13.47 -5.29
N SER A 371 -38.92 -13.95 -5.99
CA SER A 371 -39.52 -13.35 -7.20
C SER A 371 -38.61 -13.28 -8.45
N ALA A 372 -37.51 -14.02 -8.47
CA ALA A 372 -36.70 -14.18 -9.67
C ALA A 372 -37.51 -14.84 -10.82
N SER A 373 -37.34 -14.35 -12.05
CA SER A 373 -38.10 -14.75 -13.24
C SER A 373 -37.45 -15.83 -14.10
N GLY A 374 -36.41 -16.52 -13.59
CA GLY A 374 -35.79 -17.67 -14.27
C GLY A 374 -34.60 -17.35 -15.18
N GLY A 375 -34.18 -16.08 -15.29
CA GLY A 375 -33.05 -15.66 -16.13
C GLY A 375 -31.65 -15.92 -15.55
N TRP A 376 -31.54 -16.58 -14.39
CA TRP A 376 -30.26 -16.74 -13.67
C TRP A 376 -29.74 -18.18 -13.75
N HIS A 377 -28.59 -18.36 -14.40
CA HIS A 377 -27.98 -19.66 -14.64
C HIS A 377 -26.88 -20.00 -13.63
N ILE A 378 -26.79 -21.25 -13.22
CA ILE A 378 -25.79 -21.76 -12.28
C ILE A 378 -24.91 -22.78 -12.98
N ASN A 379 -23.61 -22.49 -13.09
CA ASN A 379 -22.64 -23.41 -13.69
C ASN A 379 -21.57 -23.75 -12.66
N ILE A 380 -21.37 -25.03 -12.38
CA ILE A 380 -20.40 -25.52 -11.40
C ILE A 380 -19.48 -26.54 -12.07
N GLU A 381 -18.18 -26.27 -12.08
CA GLU A 381 -17.18 -27.07 -12.79
C GLU A 381 -15.98 -27.38 -11.90
N ASP A 382 -15.39 -28.57 -12.01
CA ASP A 382 -14.05 -28.89 -11.48
C ASP A 382 -13.77 -28.54 -10.01
N CYS A 383 -14.80 -28.52 -9.15
CA CYS A 383 -14.70 -28.08 -7.75
C CYS A 383 -15.44 -28.98 -6.76
N THR A 384 -15.21 -28.76 -5.46
CA THR A 384 -16.00 -29.39 -4.40
C THR A 384 -16.94 -28.36 -3.77
N VAL A 385 -18.25 -28.60 -3.80
CA VAL A 385 -19.26 -27.69 -3.27
C VAL A 385 -20.13 -28.38 -2.24
N ILE A 386 -20.32 -27.70 -1.10
CA ILE A 386 -21.34 -28.00 -0.10
C ILE A 386 -22.33 -26.84 -0.11
N ALA A 387 -23.55 -27.08 -0.56
CA ALA A 387 -24.61 -26.08 -0.56
C ALA A 387 -25.68 -26.47 0.47
N GLN A 388 -25.98 -25.57 1.40
CA GLN A 388 -26.96 -25.80 2.45
C GLN A 388 -28.01 -24.69 2.44
N ALA A 389 -29.25 -25.08 2.16
CA ALA A 389 -30.41 -24.25 2.41
C ALA A 389 -30.92 -24.43 3.85
N ASN A 390 -31.66 -23.44 4.34
CA ASN A 390 -32.23 -23.47 5.70
C ASN A 390 -33.71 -23.05 5.69
N GLY A 391 -34.48 -23.54 6.66
CA GLY A 391 -35.92 -23.32 6.73
C GLY A 391 -36.72 -24.44 6.08
N GLY A 392 -37.89 -24.13 5.49
CA GLY A 392 -38.83 -25.14 5.00
C GLY A 392 -38.94 -25.30 3.48
N GLU A 393 -38.62 -24.26 2.71
CA GLU A 393 -39.05 -24.14 1.31
C GLU A 393 -37.95 -24.07 0.22
N PRO A 394 -36.73 -23.49 0.45
CA PRO A 394 -35.74 -23.31 -0.61
C PRO A 394 -35.02 -24.60 -1.03
N ALA A 395 -34.54 -24.60 -2.29
CA ALA A 395 -33.61 -25.61 -2.78
C ALA A 395 -32.19 -25.40 -2.24
N GLY A 396 -31.39 -26.47 -2.19
CA GLY A 396 -29.97 -26.39 -1.84
C GLY A 396 -29.18 -25.59 -2.88
N ILE A 397 -29.30 -25.99 -4.15
CA ILE A 397 -28.80 -25.26 -5.33
C ILE A 397 -29.96 -25.03 -6.29
N GLY A 398 -30.25 -23.77 -6.62
CA GLY A 398 -31.28 -23.41 -7.60
C GLY A 398 -32.20 -22.29 -7.12
N SER A 399 -33.51 -22.51 -7.07
CA SER A 399 -34.47 -21.44 -6.77
C SER A 399 -35.00 -21.43 -5.33
N ARG A 400 -35.39 -20.24 -4.88
CA ARG A 400 -36.17 -20.04 -3.66
C ARG A 400 -37.65 -20.42 -3.90
N ALA A 401 -38.43 -20.51 -2.82
CA ALA A 401 -39.88 -20.69 -2.88
C ALA A 401 -40.56 -19.69 -3.83
N GLY A 402 -41.51 -20.17 -4.63
CA GLY A 402 -42.29 -19.38 -5.59
C GLY A 402 -41.47 -18.63 -6.64
N SER A 403 -40.19 -18.96 -6.79
CA SER A 403 -39.23 -18.23 -7.63
C SER A 403 -38.63 -19.14 -8.69
N ALA A 404 -38.10 -18.55 -9.75
CA ALA A 404 -37.52 -19.27 -10.87
C ALA A 404 -36.00 -19.06 -10.96
N CYS A 405 -35.27 -20.15 -11.14
CA CYS A 405 -33.89 -20.12 -11.62
C CYS A 405 -33.81 -20.64 -13.06
N GLY A 406 -32.76 -20.26 -13.77
CA GLY A 406 -32.49 -20.77 -15.11
C GLY A 406 -31.89 -22.17 -15.07
N ASN A 407 -31.15 -22.51 -16.13
CA ASN A 407 -30.44 -23.78 -16.23
C ASN A 407 -29.40 -23.96 -15.11
N ILE A 408 -29.27 -25.20 -14.65
CA ILE A 408 -28.26 -25.62 -13.69
C ILE A 408 -27.36 -26.65 -14.37
N THR A 409 -26.07 -26.31 -14.51
CA THR A 409 -25.07 -27.17 -15.14
C THR A 409 -24.02 -27.56 -14.11
N ILE A 410 -23.77 -28.86 -13.98
CA ILE A 410 -22.72 -29.41 -13.11
C ILE A 410 -21.81 -30.27 -13.96
N LYS A 411 -20.50 -30.02 -13.95
CA LYS A 411 -19.52 -30.78 -14.73
C LYS A 411 -18.30 -31.12 -13.89
N ASN A 412 -17.97 -32.40 -13.78
CA ASN A 412 -16.74 -32.86 -13.11
C ASN A 412 -16.56 -32.31 -11.67
N ALA A 413 -17.67 -32.05 -10.97
CA ALA A 413 -17.67 -31.43 -9.64
C ALA A 413 -18.22 -32.40 -8.58
N MET A 414 -17.64 -32.35 -7.38
CA MET A 414 -18.16 -33.08 -6.22
C MET A 414 -19.15 -32.20 -5.47
N ILE A 415 -20.43 -32.50 -5.62
CA ILE A 415 -21.51 -31.73 -4.98
C ILE A 415 -22.07 -32.51 -3.79
N THR A 416 -22.29 -31.80 -2.69
CA THR A 416 -23.20 -32.16 -1.60
C THR A 416 -24.20 -31.03 -1.46
N SER A 417 -25.49 -31.31 -1.67
CA SER A 417 -26.52 -30.28 -1.61
C SER A 417 -27.64 -30.68 -0.67
N THR A 418 -27.99 -29.77 0.23
CA THR A 418 -29.09 -29.94 1.18
C THR A 418 -30.14 -28.88 0.91
N GLY A 419 -31.19 -29.29 0.20
CA GLY A 419 -32.48 -28.60 0.18
C GLY A 419 -33.25 -28.83 1.47
N THR A 420 -34.34 -28.08 1.61
CA THR A 420 -35.24 -28.14 2.76
C THR A 420 -36.34 -29.20 2.57
N GLU A 421 -37.28 -29.32 3.51
CA GLU A 421 -38.36 -30.33 3.47
C GLU A 421 -39.19 -30.27 2.18
N LYS A 422 -39.36 -29.08 1.59
CA LYS A 422 -40.14 -28.86 0.36
C LYS A 422 -39.30 -28.44 -0.83
N GLY A 423 -38.02 -28.12 -0.64
CA GLY A 423 -37.11 -27.74 -1.70
C GLY A 423 -36.23 -28.90 -2.17
N ALA A 424 -35.87 -28.91 -3.46
CA ALA A 424 -34.96 -29.92 -3.99
C ALA A 424 -33.52 -29.77 -3.46
N GLY A 425 -32.74 -30.85 -3.49
CA GLY A 425 -31.29 -30.76 -3.32
C GLY A 425 -30.67 -29.88 -4.41
N ILE A 426 -30.93 -30.22 -5.67
CA ILE A 426 -30.58 -29.40 -6.84
C ILE A 426 -31.85 -29.21 -7.69
N GLY A 427 -32.29 -27.97 -7.89
CA GLY A 427 -33.46 -27.64 -8.69
C GLY A 427 -34.32 -26.55 -8.05
N SER A 428 -35.63 -26.75 -7.97
CA SER A 428 -36.54 -25.69 -7.50
C SER A 428 -36.90 -25.78 -6.01
N GLY A 429 -37.20 -24.62 -5.41
CA GLY A 429 -37.87 -24.52 -4.12
C GLY A 429 -39.37 -24.83 -4.22
N GLN A 430 -40.08 -24.79 -3.09
CA GLN A 430 -41.54 -25.00 -3.05
C GLN A 430 -42.28 -24.05 -4.02
N GLY A 431 -43.10 -24.59 -4.91
CA GLY A 431 -43.85 -23.82 -5.92
C GLY A 431 -42.96 -23.03 -6.90
N GLY A 432 -41.65 -23.29 -6.90
CA GLY A 432 -40.68 -22.61 -7.75
C GLY A 432 -40.41 -23.33 -9.06
N ALA A 433 -39.72 -22.65 -9.96
CA ALA A 433 -39.29 -23.21 -11.23
C ALA A 433 -37.77 -23.32 -11.35
N CYS A 434 -37.29 -24.29 -12.13
CA CYS A 434 -35.92 -24.29 -12.64
C CYS A 434 -35.88 -24.58 -14.15
N GLY A 435 -34.82 -24.15 -14.83
CA GLY A 435 -34.56 -24.53 -16.22
C GLY A 435 -34.15 -26.00 -16.35
N ASN A 436 -33.41 -26.31 -17.41
CA ASN A 436 -32.84 -27.65 -17.58
C ASN A 436 -31.72 -27.89 -16.56
N ILE A 437 -31.64 -29.13 -16.06
CA ILE A 437 -30.56 -29.57 -15.18
C ILE A 437 -29.68 -30.54 -15.97
N THR A 438 -28.41 -30.17 -16.18
CA THR A 438 -27.44 -31.02 -16.87
C THR A 438 -26.33 -31.39 -15.90
N ILE A 439 -26.10 -32.69 -15.71
CA ILE A 439 -25.07 -33.21 -14.81
C ILE A 439 -24.13 -34.12 -15.60
N THR A 440 -22.89 -33.68 -15.77
CA THR A 440 -21.77 -34.51 -16.21
C THR A 440 -20.99 -34.96 -14.98
N LEU A 441 -21.06 -36.25 -14.69
CA LEU A 441 -20.44 -36.84 -13.50
C LEU A 441 -18.92 -36.67 -13.52
N LYS A 442 -18.34 -36.58 -12.33
CA LYS A 442 -16.88 -36.64 -12.16
C LYS A 442 -16.42 -38.06 -12.43
N GLN A 443 -15.25 -38.21 -13.07
CA GLN A 443 -14.67 -39.53 -13.34
C GLN A 443 -14.63 -40.39 -12.07
N GLY A 444 -15.19 -41.61 -12.14
CA GLY A 444 -15.28 -42.55 -11.02
C GLY A 444 -16.44 -42.31 -10.06
N ASP A 445 -17.24 -41.26 -10.26
CA ASP A 445 -18.52 -41.09 -9.59
C ASP A 445 -19.63 -41.85 -10.33
N THR A 446 -20.73 -42.13 -9.63
CA THR A 446 -21.90 -42.78 -10.21
C THR A 446 -23.12 -41.95 -9.90
N LYS A 447 -24.18 -42.07 -10.71
CA LYS A 447 -25.46 -41.39 -10.43
C LYS A 447 -25.98 -41.71 -9.03
N GLU A 448 -25.88 -42.96 -8.58
CA GLU A 448 -26.32 -43.37 -7.24
C GLU A 448 -25.50 -42.66 -6.13
N LYS A 449 -24.17 -42.68 -6.22
CA LYS A 449 -23.30 -41.97 -5.26
C LYS A 449 -23.54 -40.46 -5.28
N PHE A 450 -23.75 -39.88 -6.45
CA PHE A 450 -24.09 -38.47 -6.61
C PHE A 450 -25.39 -38.13 -5.89
N LEU A 451 -26.45 -38.89 -6.16
CA LEU A 451 -27.74 -38.77 -5.50
C LEU A 451 -27.68 -39.08 -4.00
N GLY A 452 -26.75 -39.93 -3.55
CA GLY A 452 -26.51 -40.21 -2.13
C GLY A 452 -26.04 -38.99 -1.33
N ARG A 453 -25.45 -37.99 -2.00
CA ARG A 453 -24.99 -36.73 -1.38
C ARG A 453 -26.03 -35.60 -1.43
N MET A 454 -27.22 -35.87 -1.95
CA MET A 454 -28.31 -34.90 -2.05
C MET A 454 -29.37 -35.16 -0.98
N LYS A 455 -29.86 -34.08 -0.36
CA LYS A 455 -31.00 -34.07 0.55
C LYS A 455 -32.00 -33.00 0.12
N GLY A 456 -33.28 -33.22 0.36
CA GLY A 456 -34.37 -32.33 -0.01
C GLY A 456 -35.64 -33.13 -0.35
N PHE A 457 -36.72 -32.44 -0.70
CA PHE A 457 -37.98 -33.04 -1.16
C PHE A 457 -37.75 -34.01 -2.33
N THR A 458 -37.05 -33.51 -3.35
CA THR A 458 -36.41 -34.32 -4.38
C THR A 458 -34.90 -34.15 -4.28
N LYS A 459 -34.15 -35.15 -4.74
CA LYS A 459 -32.68 -35.06 -4.79
C LYS A 459 -32.22 -34.09 -5.88
N VAL A 460 -32.71 -34.31 -7.10
CA VAL A 460 -32.48 -33.47 -8.27
C VAL A 460 -33.81 -33.33 -9.01
N GLY A 461 -34.25 -32.10 -9.26
CA GLY A 461 -35.52 -31.79 -9.94
C GLY A 461 -36.39 -30.78 -9.21
N ALA A 462 -37.70 -30.90 -9.36
CA ALA A 462 -38.64 -29.95 -8.77
C ALA A 462 -38.80 -30.13 -7.25
N GLY A 463 -38.95 -29.02 -6.54
CA GLY A 463 -39.49 -29.01 -5.17
C GLY A 463 -40.99 -29.34 -5.14
N GLU A 464 -41.58 -29.33 -3.95
CA GLU A 464 -43.02 -29.54 -3.76
C GLU A 464 -43.81 -28.49 -4.56
N PHE A 465 -44.76 -28.93 -5.40
CA PHE A 465 -45.53 -28.08 -6.34
C PHE A 465 -44.68 -27.28 -7.34
N GLY A 466 -43.38 -27.57 -7.44
CA GLY A 466 -42.48 -26.90 -8.36
C GLY A 466 -42.46 -27.55 -9.74
N TYR A 467 -41.74 -26.91 -10.66
CA TYR A 467 -41.45 -27.43 -11.99
C TYR A 467 -39.97 -27.27 -12.33
N CYS A 468 -39.41 -28.19 -13.08
CA CYS A 468 -38.09 -28.06 -13.67
C CYS A 468 -38.14 -28.53 -15.12
N GLY A 469 -37.23 -28.01 -15.95
CA GLY A 469 -37.02 -28.53 -17.29
C GLY A 469 -36.42 -29.94 -17.30
N ASP A 470 -35.85 -30.32 -18.42
CA ASP A 470 -35.28 -31.66 -18.59
C ASP A 470 -34.09 -31.90 -17.67
N ILE A 471 -33.97 -33.12 -17.15
CA ILE A 471 -32.85 -33.55 -16.32
C ILE A 471 -31.99 -34.53 -17.11
N THR A 472 -30.83 -34.05 -17.57
CA THR A 472 -29.90 -34.81 -18.41
C THR A 472 -28.67 -35.24 -17.62
N TRP A 473 -28.30 -36.51 -17.77
CA TRP A 473 -27.11 -37.09 -17.14
C TRP A 473 -26.11 -37.52 -18.20
N HIS A 474 -24.84 -37.21 -17.96
CA HIS A 474 -23.70 -37.68 -18.73
C HIS A 474 -22.71 -38.34 -17.77
N GLU A 475 -22.17 -39.49 -18.18
CA GLU A 475 -21.19 -40.25 -17.42
C GLU A 475 -19.76 -39.91 -17.82
#